data_AF-A0A150MBD1-F1
#
_entry.id   AF-A0A150MBD1-F1
#
_cell.length_a   1.000
_cell.length_b   1.000
_cell.length_c   1.000
_cell.angle_alpha   90.00
_cell.angle_beta   90.00
_cell.angle_gamma   90.00
#
_symmetry.space_group_name_H-M   'P 1'
#
loop_
_entity.id
_entity.type
_entity.pdbx_description
1 polymer ?
#
loop_
_entity_poly.entity_id
_entity_poly.type
_entity_poly.pdbx_seq_one_letter_code
_entity_poly.pdbx_strand_id
1 'polypeptide(L)' 'MAAVIGEEAQTIEEVYEPYLLQIGLLQRTPRGRVVTPAAYAHFEMEVPKR' A
#
# COMPACT_ATOMS: atom_id res chain seq x y z
N MET A 1 -18.57 9.19 -2.64
CA MET A 1 -17.79 9.99 -3.61
C MET A 1 -16.38 9.43 -3.66
N ALA A 2 -16.13 8.40 -4.48
CA ALA A 2 -14.80 7.95 -4.83
C ALA A 2 -14.53 8.54 -6.23
N ALA A 3 -13.76 9.62 -6.24
CA ALA A 3 -13.66 10.54 -7.36
C ALA A 3 -12.90 9.92 -8.55
N VAL A 4 -13.61 9.68 -9.65
CA VAL A 4 -13.33 10.24 -11.00
C VAL A 4 -11.88 10.17 -11.52
N ILE A 5 -11.21 9.02 -11.45
CA ILE A 5 -10.13 8.64 -12.42
C ILE A 5 -10.26 7.13 -12.70
N GLY A 6 -11.30 6.77 -13.43
CA GLY A 6 -11.82 5.40 -13.56
C GLY A 6 -11.24 4.52 -14.66
N GLU A 7 -10.04 4.79 -15.20
CA GLU A 7 -9.50 3.93 -16.29
C GLU A 7 -8.08 3.37 -16.07
N GLU A 8 -7.23 3.95 -15.21
CA GLU A 8 -5.86 3.42 -14.99
C GLU A 8 -5.52 3.01 -13.55
N ALA A 9 -6.18 3.59 -12.54
CA ALA A 9 -5.78 3.39 -11.14
C ALA A 9 -6.10 1.97 -10.62
N GLN A 10 -7.19 1.37 -11.08
CA GLN A 10 -7.63 0.06 -10.59
C GLN A 10 -6.69 -1.07 -11.07
N THR A 11 -6.09 -0.92 -12.25
CA THR A 11 -5.13 -1.88 -12.82
C THR A 11 -3.75 -1.77 -12.17
N ILE A 12 -3.35 -0.55 -11.81
CA ILE A 12 -2.07 -0.26 -11.16
C ILE A 12 -2.04 -0.91 -9.78
N GLU A 13 -3.05 -0.71 -8.94
CA GLU A 13 -3.09 -1.27 -7.59
C GLU A 13 -2.96 -2.81 -7.57
N GLU A 14 -3.65 -3.52 -8.46
CA GLU A 14 -3.56 -4.98 -8.56
C GLU A 14 -2.19 -5.49 -9.05
N VAL A 15 -1.44 -4.66 -9.77
CA VAL A 15 -0.08 -4.98 -10.26
C VAL A 15 0.99 -4.70 -9.19
N TYR A 16 0.87 -3.62 -8.43
CA TYR A 16 1.85 -3.26 -7.41
C TYR A 16 1.62 -4.00 -6.08
N GLU A 17 0.38 -4.29 -5.70
CA GLU A 17 0.06 -5.06 -4.48
C GLU A 17 0.87 -6.36 -4.33
N PRO A 18 0.90 -7.28 -5.32
CA PRO A 18 1.66 -8.53 -5.19
C PRO A 18 3.15 -8.27 -5.02
N TYR A 19 3.70 -7.27 -5.71
CA TYR A 19 5.09 -6.87 -5.56
C TYR A 19 5.36 -6.35 -4.13
N LEU A 20 4.57 -5.38 -3.67
CA LEU A 20 4.72 -4.77 -2.34
C LEU A 20 4.50 -5.78 -1.19
N LEU A 21 3.62 -6.75 -1.38
CA LEU A 21 3.44 -7.89 -0.47
C LEU A 21 4.66 -8.81 -0.48
N GLN A 22 5.23 -9.09 -1.66
CA GLN A 22 6.41 -9.94 -1.82
C GLN A 22 7.67 -9.32 -1.19
N ILE A 23 7.87 -8.01 -1.32
CA ILE A 23 9.00 -7.31 -0.71
C ILE A 23 8.74 -6.92 0.77
N GLY A 24 7.58 -7.29 1.32
CA GLY A 24 7.25 -7.09 2.74
C GLY A 24 6.97 -5.64 3.13
N LEU A 25 6.67 -4.76 2.18
CA LEU A 25 6.28 -3.36 2.44
C LEU A 25 4.77 -3.24 2.75
N LEU A 26 3.97 -4.16 2.22
CA LEU A 26 2.53 -4.21 2.46
C LEU A 26 2.15 -5.50 3.17
N GLN A 27 1.15 -5.46 4.06
CA GLN A 27 0.63 -6.63 4.76
C GLN A 27 -0.91 -6.64 4.72
N ARG A 28 -1.49 -7.82 4.45
CA ARG A 28 -2.94 -8.04 4.51
C ARG A 28 -3.36 -8.32 5.95
N THR A 29 -4.38 -7.60 6.43
CA THR A 29 -4.99 -7.83 7.75
C THR A 29 -6.51 -7.98 7.59
N PRO A 30 -7.23 -8.59 8.57
CA PRO A 30 -8.68 -8.68 8.52
C PRO A 30 -9.42 -7.33 8.47
N ARG A 31 -8.75 -6.23 8.82
CA ARG A 31 -9.31 -4.87 8.82
C ARG A 31 -8.94 -4.06 7.58
N GLY A 32 -8.13 -4.60 6.67
CA GLY A 32 -7.64 -3.92 5.47
C GLY A 32 -6.14 -4.13 5.22
N ARG A 33 -5.56 -3.32 4.32
CA ARG A 33 -4.12 -3.32 4.06
C ARG A 33 -3.41 -2.43 5.08
N VAL A 34 -2.27 -2.88 5.60
CA VAL A 34 -1.42 -2.12 6.51
C VAL A 34 -0.01 -2.09 5.93
N VAL A 35 0.60 -0.91 5.90
CA VAL A 35 2.01 -0.75 5.51
C VAL A 35 2.92 -1.14 6.66
N THR A 36 4.02 -1.83 6.35
CA THR A 36 4.97 -2.28 7.37
C THR A 36 5.94 -1.15 7.74
N PRO A 37 6.64 -1.24 8.89
CA PRO A 37 7.71 -0.31 9.24
C PRO A 37 8.79 -0.19 8.15
N ALA A 38 9.02 -1.28 7.39
CA ALA A 38 9.95 -1.28 6.27
C ALA A 38 9.48 -0.36 5.12
N ALA A 39 8.17 -0.25 4.89
CA ALA A 39 7.62 0.68 3.90
C ALA A 39 7.88 2.12 4.31
N TYR A 40 7.65 2.46 5.58
CA TYR A 40 7.97 3.78 6.09
C TYR A 40 9.46 4.11 5.92
N ALA A 41 10.37 3.17 6.23
CA ALA A 41 11.79 3.37 5.99
C ALA A 41 12.15 3.51 4.50
N HIS A 42 11.51 2.73 3.61
CA HIS A 42 11.76 2.76 2.17
C HIS A 42 11.29 4.06 1.50
N PHE A 43 10.16 4.61 1.97
CA PHE A 43 9.60 5.86 1.46
C PHE A 43 10.05 7.09 2.26
N GLU A 44 11.03 6.94 3.16
CA GLU A 44 11.51 8.00 4.08
C GLU A 44 10.37 8.69 4.84
N MET A 45 9.30 7.95 5.13
CA MET A 45 8.12 8.44 5.84
C MET A 45 8.28 8.23 7.35
N GLU A 46 7.83 9.20 8.13
CA GLU A 46 7.75 9.04 9.59
C GLU A 46 6.73 7.95 9.93
N VAL A 47 7.19 6.90 10.62
CA VAL A 47 6.29 5.88 11.18
C VAL A 47 5.35 6.61 12.15
N PRO A 48 4.03 6.59 11.93
CA PRO A 48 3.09 7.27 12.81
C PRO A 48 3.23 6.68 14.21
N LYS A 49 3.75 7.48 15.14
CA LYS A 49 3.77 7.15 16.57
C LYS A 49 2.32 7.20 17.03
N ARG A 50 1.79 6.03 17.39
CA ARG A 50 0.49 5.88 18.06
C ARG A 50 0.39 6.75 19.30
#